data_AF-A0A6N7S896-F1
#
_entry.id   AF-A0A6N7S896-F1
#
_cell.length_a   1.000
_cell.length_b   1.000
_cell.length_c   1.000
_cell.angle_alpha   90.00
_cell.angle_beta   90.00
_cell.angle_gamma   90.00
#
_symmetry.space_group_name_H-M   'P 1'
#
loop_
_entity.id
_entity.type
_entity.pdbx_description
1 polymer ?
#
loop_
_entity_poly.entity_id
_entity_poly.type
_entity_poly.pdbx_seq_one_letter_code
_entity_poly.pdbx_strand_id
1 'polypeptide(L)' 'MEAIVRVAVHLGCFALALYAMQALNYEKLIRSGRVVQAQLLYLLVAMCIALLSAQFLLNLVIKIHV' A
#
# COMPACT_ATOMS: atom_id res chain seq x y z
N MET A 1 21.94 8.26 8.05
CA MET A 1 20.65 8.27 8.76
C MET A 1 19.44 8.21 7.80
N GLU A 2 19.64 8.11 6.49
CA GLU A 2 18.56 8.07 5.48
C GLU A 2 17.86 6.71 5.35
N ALA A 3 18.59 5.61 5.55
CA ALA A 3 18.09 4.26 5.28
C ALA A 3 17.01 3.81 6.29
N ILE A 4 17.15 4.19 7.56
CA ILE A 4 16.20 3.83 8.63
C ILE A 4 14.85 4.53 8.39
N VAL A 5 14.88 5.81 8.01
CA VAL A 5 13.67 6.58 7.67
C VAL A 5 12.98 5.97 6.45
N ARG A 6 13.75 5.61 5.41
CA ARG A 6 13.22 4.97 4.20
C ARG A 6 12.47 3.67 4.51
N VAL A 7 13.07 2.81 5.32
CA VAL A 7 12.49 1.51 5.73
C VAL A 7 11.26 1.72 6.62
N ALA A 8 11.33 2.65 7.58
CA ALA A 8 10.20 2.95 8.48
C ALA A 8 8.98 3.48 7.70
N VAL A 9 9.17 4.35 6.71
CA VAL A 9 8.08 4.85 5.85
C VAL A 9 7.49 3.74 5.01
N HIS A 10 8.31 2.85 4.44
CA HIS A 10 7.80 1.70 3.67
C HIS A 10 6.94 0.77 4.54
N LEU A 11 7.40 0.45 5.75
CA LEU A 11 6.64 -0.38 6.70
C LEU A 11 5.35 0.29 7.16
N GLY A 12 5.40 1.60 7.45
CA GLY A 12 4.21 2.37 7.85
C GLY A 12 3.18 2.45 6.73
N CYS A 13 3.61 2.75 5.50
CA CYS A 13 2.73 2.77 4.34
C CYS A 13 2.17 1.39 4.00
N PHE A 14 2.93 0.31 4.20
CA PHE A 14 2.44 -1.05 4.00
C PHE A 14 1.33 -1.42 4.99
N ALA A 15 1.53 -1.12 6.28
CA ALA A 15 0.50 -1.33 7.30
C ALA A 15 -0.76 -0.49 7.02
N LEU A 16 -0.59 0.78 6.64
CA LEU A 16 -1.70 1.66 6.26
C LEU A 16 -2.42 1.19 5.01
N ALA A 17 -1.70 0.73 3.98
CA ALA A 17 -2.29 0.22 2.76
C ALA A 17 -3.13 -1.03 3.03
N LEU A 18 -2.62 -1.97 3.85
CA LEU A 18 -3.37 -3.15 4.29
C LEU A 18 -4.61 -2.79 5.10
N TYR A 19 -4.52 -1.80 5.98
CA TYR A 19 -5.66 -1.34 6.78
C TYR A 19 -6.72 -0.63 5.92
N ALA A 20 -6.31 0.29 5.05
CA ALA A 20 -7.22 1.03 4.16
C ALA A 20 -7.95 0.11 3.19
N MET A 21 -7.24 -0.89 2.71
CA MET A 21 -7.77 -1.94 1.88
C MET A 21 -8.94 -2.71 2.54
N GLN A 22 -8.88 -2.99 3.86
CA GLN A 22 -9.98 -3.65 4.58
C GLN A 22 -11.32 -2.87 4.54
N ALA A 23 -11.31 -1.57 4.25
CA ALA A 23 -12.53 -0.78 4.08
C ALA A 23 -13.28 -1.10 2.76
N LEU A 24 -12.64 -1.79 1.82
CA LEU A 24 -13.29 -2.23 0.58
C LEU A 24 -14.22 -3.40 0.85
N ASN A 25 -15.44 -3.29 0.34
CA ASN A 25 -16.45 -4.34 0.50
C ASN A 25 -16.23 -5.46 -0.53
N TYR A 26 -15.41 -6.45 -0.17
CA TYR A 26 -15.02 -7.57 -1.05
C TYR A 26 -16.21 -8.39 -1.55
N GLU A 27 -17.27 -8.49 -0.76
CA GLU A 27 -18.45 -9.27 -1.11
C GLU A 27 -19.17 -8.71 -2.35
N LYS A 28 -19.09 -7.39 -2.55
CA LYS A 28 -19.64 -6.71 -3.74
C LYS A 28 -18.69 -6.71 -4.95
N LEU A 29 -17.38 -6.80 -4.70
CA LEU A 29 -16.35 -6.71 -5.74
C LEU A 29 -16.03 -8.08 -6.36
N ILE A 30 -16.20 -9.16 -5.60
CA ILE A 30 -15.81 -10.52 -6.01
C ILE A 30 -17.01 -11.24 -6.63
N ARG A 31 -16.93 -11.53 -7.92
CA ARG A 31 -17.90 -12.38 -8.60
C ARG A 31 -17.77 -13.82 -8.10
N SER A 32 -18.88 -14.44 -7.69
CA SER A 32 -18.90 -15.79 -7.14
C SER A 32 -18.15 -16.78 -8.06
N GLY A 33 -17.19 -17.52 -7.47
CA GLY A 33 -16.35 -18.49 -8.18
C GLY A 33 -14.91 -18.05 -8.49
N ARG A 34 -14.52 -16.79 -8.27
CA ARG A 34 -13.13 -16.30 -8.52
C ARG A 34 -12.41 -15.71 -7.30
N VAL A 35 -12.60 -16.33 -6.14
CA VAL A 35 -12.04 -15.88 -4.85
C VAL A 35 -10.51 -15.75 -4.90
N VAL A 36 -9.81 -16.73 -5.48
CA VAL A 36 -8.34 -16.73 -5.57
C VAL A 36 -7.81 -15.58 -6.43
N GLN A 37 -8.45 -15.30 -7.58
CA GLN A 37 -8.04 -14.18 -8.45
C GLN A 37 -8.22 -12.84 -7.75
N ALA A 38 -9.31 -12.69 -6.98
CA ALA A 38 -9.56 -11.49 -6.23
C ALA A 38 -8.61 -11.30 -5.05
N GLN A 39 -8.25 -12.37 -4.32
CA GLN A 39 -7.23 -12.31 -3.28
C GLN A 39 -5.84 -11.95 -3.84
N LEU A 40 -5.49 -12.48 -5.02
CA LEU A 40 -4.24 -12.12 -5.68
C LEU A 40 -4.22 -10.65 -6.09
N LEU A 41 -5.32 -10.17 -6.70
CA LEU A 41 -5.49 -8.78 -7.08
C LEU A 41 -5.40 -7.86 -5.86
N TYR A 42 -6.07 -8.24 -4.77
CA TYR A 42 -6.03 -7.54 -3.51
C TYR A 42 -4.62 -7.32 -3.00
N LEU A 43 -3.83 -8.40 -2.93
CA LEU A 43 -2.46 -8.34 -2.45
C LEU A 43 -1.58 -7.48 -3.37
N LEU A 44 -1.74 -7.62 -4.69
CA LEU A 44 -1.01 -6.83 -5.68
C LEU A 44 -1.30 -5.33 -5.54
N VAL A 45 -2.57 -4.96 -5.43
CA VAL A 45 -2.98 -3.56 -5.32
C VAL A 45 -2.53 -2.99 -3.97
N ALA A 46 -2.59 -3.77 -2.89
CA ALA A 46 -2.10 -3.34 -1.57
C ALA A 46 -0.60 -3.02 -1.61
N MET A 47 0.21 -3.88 -2.25
CA MET A 47 1.64 -3.65 -2.45
C MET A 47 1.91 -2.41 -3.30
N CYS A 48 1.13 -2.22 -4.37
CA CYS A 48 1.29 -1.09 -5.28
C CYS A 48 0.97 0.24 -4.57
N ILE A 49 -0.13 0.30 -3.81
CA ILE A 49 -0.51 1.46 -3.00
C ILE A 49 0.56 1.73 -1.95
N ALA A 50 1.02 0.71 -1.23
CA ALA A 50 2.07 0.87 -0.22
C ALA A 50 3.35 1.48 -0.80
N LEU A 51 3.83 0.95 -1.93
CA LEU A 51 5.03 1.42 -2.62
C LEU A 51 4.87 2.88 -3.06
N LEU A 52 3.74 3.20 -3.72
CA LEU A 52 3.48 4.54 -4.26
C LEU A 52 3.34 5.57 -3.13
N SER A 53 2.64 5.22 -2.06
CA SER A 53 2.49 6.06 -0.86
C SER A 53 3.84 6.32 -0.21
N ALA A 54 4.67 5.30 -0.06
CA ALA A 54 5.97 5.42 0.56
C ALA A 54 6.92 6.28 -0.29
N GLN A 55 6.92 6.09 -1.61
CA GLN A 55 7.69 6.94 -2.52
C GLN A 55 7.21 8.38 -2.52
N PHE A 56 5.88 8.61 -2.49
CA PHE A 56 5.31 9.94 -2.41
C PHE A 56 5.77 10.67 -1.14
N LEU A 57 5.64 10.02 0.03
CA LEU A 57 6.08 10.60 1.30
C LEU A 57 7.58 10.89 1.33
N LEU A 58 8.40 9.96 0.83
CA LEU A 58 9.85 10.16 0.78
C LEU A 58 10.25 11.29 -0.17
N ASN A 59 9.64 11.38 -1.34
CA ASN A 59 9.88 12.49 -2.27
C ASN A 59 9.42 13.83 -1.69
N LEU A 60 8.32 13.84 -0.94
CA LEU A 60 7.80 15.06 -0.31
C LEU A 60 8.77 15.56 0.78
N VAL A 61 9.30 14.66 1.61
CA VAL A 61 10.32 15.00 2.62
C VAL A 61 11.62 15.48 1.98
N ILE A 62 12.13 14.80 0.95
CA ILE A 62 13.37 15.18 0.26
C ILE A 62 13.22 16.55 -0.43
N LYS A 63 12.08 16.79 -1.10
CA LYS A 63 11.83 18.04 -1.82
C LYS A 63 11.65 19.25 -0.91
N ILE A 64 11.25 19.05 0.35
CA ILE A 64 11.15 20.11 1.35
C ILE A 64 12.52 20.55 1.88
N HIS A 65 13.56 19.73 1.72
CA HIS A 65 14.91 19.99 2.24
C HIS A 65 15.90 20.52 1.17
N VAL A 66 15.41 20.86 -0.03
CA VAL A 66 16.19 21.42 -1.15
C VAL A 66 15.64 22.79 -1.55
#